data_AF-A0ABD3N932-F1
#
_entry.id   AF-A0ABD3N932-F1
#
_cell.length_a   1.000
_cell.length_b   1.000
_cell.length_c   1.000
_cell.angle_alpha   90.00
_cell.angle_beta   90.00
_cell.angle_gamma   90.00
#
_symmetry.space_group_name_H-M   'P 1'
#
loop_
_entity.id
_entity.type
_entity.pdbx_description
1 polymer ?
#
loop_
_entity_poly.entity_id
_entity_poly.type
_entity_poly.pdbx_seq_one_letter_code
_entity_poly.pdbx_strand_id
1 'polypeptide(L)'
;MRGVMDERVTRGDIERKAGNYSRAYKHFLIAARAGYQESSKDVREGFEAGCVTKDEYAHALMEFQRRRDEAMSDDRERAAVILCNEITPAKY
;
A
#
# COMPACT_ATOMS: atom_id res chain seq x y z
N MET A 1 -13.84 -0.51 0.89
CA MET A 1 -13.73 0.45 -0.23
C MET A 1 -12.98 -0.26 -1.35
N ARG A 2 -13.71 -0.94 -2.24
CA ARG A 2 -13.19 -1.64 -3.43
C ARG A 2 -13.69 -0.82 -4.62
N GLY A 3 -12.81 -0.27 -5.45
CA GLY A 3 -13.22 0.17 -6.79
C GLY A 3 -12.86 1.58 -7.25
N VAL A 4 -12.00 2.32 -6.55
CA VAL A 4 -11.34 3.46 -7.19
C VAL A 4 -9.85 3.11 -7.19
N MET A 5 -9.27 2.85 -8.36
CA MET A 5 -7.80 2.85 -8.48
C MET A 5 -7.31 4.11 -7.78
N ASP A 6 -6.40 3.98 -6.82
CA ASP A 6 -5.83 5.14 -6.14
C ASP A 6 -5.29 6.06 -7.23
N GLU A 7 -5.79 7.28 -7.32
CA GLU A 7 -5.47 8.25 -8.38
C GLU A 7 -3.95 8.39 -8.53
N ARG A 8 -3.21 8.14 -7.44
CA ARG A 8 -1.74 8.09 -7.39
C ARG A 8 -1.11 7.04 -8.30
N VAL A 9 -1.67 5.84 -8.40
CA VAL A 9 -1.14 4.76 -9.26
C VAL A 9 -1.36 5.13 -10.73
N THR A 10 -2.56 5.54 -11.08
CA THR A 10 -2.90 5.95 -12.46
C THR A 10 -2.08 7.18 -12.88
N ARG A 11 -1.84 8.13 -11.98
CA ARG A 11 -1.03 9.33 -12.25
C ARG A 11 0.46 9.00 -12.36
N GLY A 12 0.97 8.09 -11.54
CA GLY A 12 2.33 7.56 -11.66
C GLY A 12 2.57 6.90 -13.02
N ASP A 13 1.62 6.12 -13.52
CA ASP A 13 1.71 5.48 -14.84
C ASP A 13 1.72 6.47 -16.01
N ILE A 14 0.91 7.53 -15.93
CA ILE A 14 0.88 8.59 -16.94
C ILE A 14 2.24 9.32 -16.98
N GLU A 15 2.79 9.65 -15.81
CA GLU A 15 4.09 10.33 -15.73
C GLU A 15 5.24 9.42 -16.17
N ARG A 16 5.17 8.12 -15.87
CA ARG A 16 6.14 7.13 -16.36
C ARG A 16 6.12 7.06 -17.89
N LYS A 17 4.93 7.02 -18.50
CA LYS A 17 4.76 7.05 -19.97
C LYS A 17 5.21 8.38 -20.59
N ALA A 18 5.10 9.48 -19.87
CA ALA A 18 5.61 10.78 -20.29
C ALA A 18 7.14 10.94 -20.15
N GLY A 19 7.84 9.91 -19.64
CA GLY A 19 9.30 9.95 -19.40
C GLY A 19 9.72 10.70 -18.13
N ASN A 20 8.75 11.13 -17.30
CA ASN A 20 9.00 11.85 -16.07
C ASN A 20 9.16 10.89 -14.88
N TYR A 21 10.16 10.02 -14.97
CA TYR A 21 10.40 8.92 -14.02
C TYR A 21 10.54 9.39 -12.57
N SER A 22 11.28 10.48 -12.30
CA SER A 22 11.47 10.99 -10.93
C SER A 22 10.17 11.42 -10.25
N ARG A 23 9.17 11.83 -11.03
CA ARG A 23 7.85 12.25 -10.53
C ARG A 23 6.91 11.06 -10.40
N ALA A 24 6.90 10.17 -11.40
CA ALA A 24 6.18 8.91 -11.36
C ALA A 24 6.54 8.07 -10.11
N TYR A 25 7.83 7.91 -9.82
CA TYR A 25 8.28 7.12 -8.68
C TYR A 25 7.93 7.76 -7.33
N LYS A 26 7.81 9.09 -7.23
CA LYS A 26 7.28 9.73 -6.01
C LYS A 26 5.83 9.36 -5.75
N HIS A 27 5.01 9.30 -6.79
CA HIS A 27 3.63 8.85 -6.67
C HIS A 27 3.55 7.37 -6.26
N PHE A 28 4.37 6.50 -6.86
CA PHE A 28 4.43 5.09 -6.48
C PHE A 28 4.97 4.88 -5.06
N LEU A 29 5.92 5.70 -4.59
CA LEU A 29 6.45 5.63 -3.23
C LEU A 29 5.37 5.88 -2.18
N ILE A 30 4.51 6.87 -2.41
CA ILE A 30 3.39 7.19 -1.51
C ILE A 30 2.35 6.06 -1.53
N ALA A 31 2.04 5.51 -2.71
CA ALA A 31 1.11 4.39 -2.82
C ALA A 31 1.67 3.11 -2.17
N ALA A 32 2.96 2.81 -2.33
CA ALA A 32 3.62 1.71 -1.63
C ALA A 32 3.55 1.91 -0.10
N ARG A 33 3.80 3.12 0.41
CA ARG A 33 3.62 3.45 1.85
C ARG A 33 2.19 3.28 2.33
N ALA A 34 1.20 3.42 1.44
CA ALA A 34 -0.20 3.21 1.78
C ALA A 34 -0.61 1.73 1.84
N GLY A 35 0.27 0.79 1.44
CA GLY A 35 -0.01 -0.64 1.44
C GLY A 35 -0.37 -1.22 0.06
N TYR A 36 -0.23 -0.46 -1.04
CA TYR A 36 -0.52 -0.97 -2.38
C TYR A 36 0.62 -1.84 -2.91
N GLN A 37 0.31 -3.12 -3.14
CA GLN A 37 1.29 -4.12 -3.59
C GLN A 37 1.75 -3.91 -5.04
N GLU A 38 0.93 -3.32 -5.91
CA GLU A 38 1.33 -3.01 -7.29
C GLU A 38 2.42 -1.92 -7.29
N SER A 39 2.21 -0.86 -6.53
CA SER A 39 3.16 0.26 -6.45
C SER A 39 4.50 -0.13 -5.82
N SER A 40 4.55 -1.17 -4.97
CA SER A 40 5.83 -1.62 -4.42
C SER A 40 6.71 -2.31 -5.47
N LYS A 41 6.13 -2.91 -6.51
CA LYS A 41 6.86 -3.42 -7.67
C LYS A 41 7.41 -2.28 -8.52
N ASP A 42 6.61 -1.26 -8.78
CA ASP A 42 7.05 -0.08 -9.55
C ASP A 42 8.18 0.68 -8.83
N VAL A 43 8.09 0.84 -7.50
CA VAL A 43 9.16 1.45 -6.70
C VAL A 43 10.47 0.66 -6.76
N ARG A 44 10.39 -0.68 -6.84
CA ARG A 44 11.56 -1.53 -7.03
C ARG A 44 12.20 -1.33 -8.40
N GLU A 45 11.41 -1.26 -9.47
CA GLU A 45 11.93 -0.91 -10.81
C GLU A 45 12.61 0.47 -10.79
N GLY A 46 12.04 1.45 -10.08
CA GLY A 46 12.64 2.76 -9.90
C GLY A 46 13.96 2.76 -9.14
N PHE A 47 14.12 1.85 -8.18
CA PHE A 47 15.38 1.65 -7.47
C PHE A 47 16.43 0.98 -8.37
N GLU A 48 16.06 -0.04 -9.14
CA GLU A 48 16.95 -0.70 -10.12
C GLU A 48 17.38 0.28 -11.23
N ALA A 49 16.50 1.22 -11.61
CA ALA A 49 16.79 2.29 -12.57
C ALA A 49 17.59 3.47 -11.99
N GLY A 50 17.92 3.46 -10.69
CA GLY A 50 18.63 4.55 -10.00
C GLY A 50 17.83 5.86 -9.86
N CYS A 51 16.51 5.82 -10.08
CA CYS A 51 15.62 6.97 -9.94
C CYS A 51 15.16 7.20 -8.50
N VAL A 52 15.26 6.16 -7.66
CA VAL A 52 14.86 6.18 -6.25
C VAL A 52 16.08 5.95 -5.39
N THR A 53 16.24 6.75 -4.34
CA THR A 53 17.37 6.58 -3.41
C THR A 53 17.17 5.36 -2.51
N LYS A 54 18.27 4.78 -2.02
CA LYS A 54 18.23 3.62 -1.12
C LYS A 54 17.44 3.90 0.16
N ASP A 55 17.58 5.11 0.71
CA ASP A 55 16.87 5.54 1.91
C ASP A 55 15.35 5.65 1.67
N GLU A 56 14.92 6.23 0.55
CA GLU A 56 13.50 6.31 0.19
C GLU A 56 12.89 4.93 -0.02
N TYR A 57 13.62 4.02 -0.67
CA TYR A 57 13.21 2.64 -0.88
C TYR A 57 13.05 1.89 0.45
N ALA A 58 14.05 1.96 1.34
CA ALA A 58 14.01 1.31 2.65
C ALA A 58 12.85 1.82 3.51
N HIS A 59 12.63 3.14 3.54
CA HIS A 59 11.54 3.75 4.29
C HIS A 59 10.16 3.34 3.72
N ALA A 60 10.02 3.28 2.40
CA ALA A 60 8.76 2.84 1.78
C ALA A 60 8.44 1.38 2.12
N LEU A 61 9.45 0.51 2.13
CA LEU A 61 9.29 -0.91 2.45
C LEU A 61 8.90 -1.12 3.92
N MET A 62 9.49 -0.36 4.84
CA MET A 62 9.16 -0.39 6.27
C MET A 62 7.69 0.01 6.52
N GLU A 63 7.24 1.12 5.93
CA GLU A 63 5.84 1.55 6.06
C GLU A 63 4.87 0.57 5.39
N PHE A 64 5.22 0.00 4.24
CA PHE A 64 4.42 -1.04 3.60
C PHE A 64 4.23 -2.26 4.50
N GLN A 65 5.31 -2.74 5.14
CA GLN A 65 5.23 -3.85 6.11
C GLN A 65 4.35 -3.47 7.30
N ARG A 66 4.54 -2.28 7.87
CA ARG A 66 3.71 -1.78 8.97
C ARG A 66 2.23 -1.74 8.61
N ARG A 67 1.88 -1.18 7.44
CA ARG A 67 0.48 -1.13 6.96
C ARG A 67 -0.10 -2.52 6.71
N ARG A 68 0.71 -3.44 6.20
CA ARG A 68 0.28 -4.82 6.00
C ARG A 68 0.00 -5.52 7.33
N ASP A 69 0.83 -5.29 8.34
CA ASP A 69 0.66 -5.86 9.67
C ASP A 69 -0.53 -5.22 10.42
N GLU A 70 -0.74 -3.91 10.27
CA GLU A 70 -1.95 -3.20 10.72
C GLU A 70 -3.22 -3.75 10.07
N ALA A 71 -3.22 -3.95 8.74
CA ALA A 71 -4.36 -4.54 8.04
C ALA A 71 -4.68 -5.97 8.53
N MET A 72 -3.65 -6.78 8.80
CA MET A 72 -3.86 -8.10 9.40
C MET A 72 -4.37 -8.04 10.84
N SER A 73 -4.00 -7.02 11.62
CA SER A 73 -4.50 -6.82 12.98
C SER A 73 -5.98 -6.44 12.96
N ASP A 74 -6.37 -5.50 12.09
CA ASP A 74 -7.77 -5.10 11.89
C ASP A 74 -8.66 -6.27 11.47
N ASP A 75 -8.18 -7.11 10.54
CA ASP A 75 -8.93 -8.30 10.09
C ASP A 75 -9.08 -9.34 11.22
N ARG A 76 -8.06 -9.53 12.06
CA ARG A 76 -8.14 -10.42 13.23
C ARG A 76 -9.10 -9.89 14.29
N GLU A 77 -9.08 -8.58 14.55
CA GLU A 77 -9.98 -7.96 15.53
C GLU A 77 -11.43 -8.00 15.04
N ARG A 78 -11.68 -7.76 13.75
CA ARG A 78 -13.03 -7.94 13.16
C ARG A 78 -13.49 -9.39 13.19
N ALA A 79 -12.61 -10.35 12.91
CA ALA A 79 -12.93 -11.77 13.02
C ALA A 79 -13.24 -12.18 14.47
N ALA A 80 -12.49 -11.65 15.44
CA ALA A 80 -12.73 -11.89 16.87
C ALA A 80 -14.05 -11.26 17.35
N VAL A 81 -14.41 -10.07 16.86
CA VAL A 81 -15.70 -9.42 17.15
C VAL A 81 -16.87 -10.20 16.56
N ILE A 82 -16.74 -10.74 15.34
CA ILE A 82 -17.77 -11.60 14.74
C ILE A 82 -17.96 -12.87 15.58
N LEU A 83 -16.87 -13.53 15.98
CA LEU A 83 -16.94 -14.72 16.84
C LEU A 83 -17.58 -14.44 18.20
N CYS A 84 -17.24 -13.31 18.86
CA CYS A 84 -17.84 -12.94 20.14
C CYS A 84 -19.34 -12.63 20.03
N ASN A 85 -19.79 -12.06 18.91
CA ASN A 85 -21.22 -11.80 18.66
C ASN A 85 -22.03 -13.07 18.35
N GLU A 86 -21.42 -14.11 17.76
CA GLU A 86 -22.10 -15.39 17.54
C GLU A 86 -22.18 -16.26 18.81
N ILE A 87 -21.27 -16.06 19.78
CA ILE A 87 -21.23 -16.83 21.04
C ILE A 87 -22.13 -16.22 22.12
N THR A 88 -22.58 -14.97 21.97
CA THR A 88 -23.59 -14.37 22.86
C THR A 88 -24.95 -14.31 22.16
N PRO A 89 -25.72 -15.43 22.11
CA PRO A 89 -27.12 -15.31 21.79
C PRO A 89 -27.73 -14.42 22.86
N ALA A 90 -28.34 -13.32 22.39
CA ALA A 90 -29.18 -12.44 23.17
C ALA A 90 -30.05 -13.28 24.13
N LYS A 91 -29.66 -13.34 25.40
CA LYS A 91 -30.53 -13.81 26.45
C LYS A 91 -31.23 -12.58 27.00
N TYR A 92 -32.53 -12.55 26.70
CA TYR A 92 -33.59 -11.82 27.40
C TYR A 92 -33.37 -11.75 28.91
#